data_AF-A0A3A8N483-F1
#
_entry.id   AF-A0A3A8N483-F1
#
_cell.length_a   1.000
_cell.length_b   1.000
_cell.length_c   1.000
_cell.angle_alpha   90.00
_cell.angle_beta   90.00
_cell.angle_gamma   90.00
#
_symmetry.space_group_name_H-M   'P 1'
#
loop_
_entity.id
_entity.type
_entity.pdbx_description
1 polymer ?
#
loop_
_entity_poly.entity_id
_entity_poly.type
_entity_poly.pdbx_seq_one_letter_code
_entity_poly.pdbx_strand_id
1 'polypeptide(L)'
;MHAGDEDMRASHQTWKRWLLGSVMLASLGAGAEPPPTNSAQGTQLHGTERFESINIPLASVEPSPPPAGAQCSTAKALMLAGGRVMVVQGCTTGNPPASTPRFLDGPGLVKTTFHAPFEGRTVKLVIEEARCHEDITGPTAACTPELLASGAARWEFRVTASTDDRQPVPLCPSGSGFALVVPHAWSAGGELTPNPDYFTFACAPRNEGTATQPFFVGGGVIAKCIDWGYPPWAGAYPEATARDYHQLCTRMAMADYCGEGRSNTLDGTPLTFMGIQNALARGSDGHVPQTQGREGYALEAVWQMSECGAVRPLCLGKKRWDSLALEATCVNRALDLHVRTRPCEDYNLAAASDQTLLVSYSLFIDQALVTFKRGDTGFVTTTSVAVEVTEHAWGQDVSAYDVDLNGDGLADEPASFVPVRMEGPLLSAKLPAAHKKSMGAFIKPLYRCANSVGRYLLTDSASCDGVSGYSLRALNGDLGIEGYLYSAVDTTSTGQRRPLKLWRHSMPGVFATSTEAPSGFTFVRDLGYLPAVGQLPGRDL
;
A
#
# COMPACT_ATOMS: atom_id res chain seq x y z
N MET A 1 -30.57 13.89 56.99
CA MET A 1 -31.94 14.43 57.17
C MET A 1 -31.75 15.80 57.81
N HIS A 2 -32.06 16.96 57.25
CA HIS A 2 -32.89 17.41 56.12
C HIS A 2 -32.08 18.47 55.33
N ALA A 3 -31.93 18.31 54.01
CA ALA A 3 -32.82 18.76 52.93
C ALA A 3 -32.60 20.26 52.58
N GLY A 4 -32.15 20.50 51.35
CA GLY A 4 -32.10 21.81 50.71
C GLY A 4 -32.27 21.60 49.21
N ASP A 5 -33.21 22.33 48.63
CA ASP A 5 -33.32 22.58 47.20
C ASP A 5 -34.12 23.87 46.96
N GLU A 6 -34.06 24.36 45.72
CA GLU A 6 -34.71 25.55 45.13
C GLU A 6 -33.86 26.84 45.01
N ASP A 7 -32.96 26.79 44.02
CA ASP A 7 -33.13 27.33 42.66
C ASP A 7 -33.56 28.79 42.35
N MET A 8 -32.78 29.34 41.40
CA MET A 8 -33.06 30.29 40.31
C MET A 8 -33.57 31.72 40.56
N ARG A 9 -32.70 32.68 40.21
CA ARG A 9 -33.06 33.81 39.32
C ARG A 9 -31.84 34.40 38.61
N ALA A 10 -31.88 34.37 37.28
CA ALA A 10 -30.94 35.05 36.39
C ALA A 10 -31.39 36.50 36.10
N SER A 11 -30.44 37.41 35.93
CA SER A 11 -30.62 38.65 35.15
C SER A 11 -29.26 39.15 34.64
N HIS A 12 -29.27 39.66 33.42
CA HIS A 12 -28.14 39.92 32.53
C HIS A 12 -27.84 41.43 32.42
N GLN A 13 -26.57 41.75 32.11
CA GLN A 13 -26.05 43.01 31.50
C GLN A 13 -25.89 44.25 32.43
N THR A 14 -24.80 45.05 32.44
CA THR A 14 -23.65 45.24 31.52
C THR A 14 -22.61 46.22 32.13
N TRP A 15 -21.35 46.12 31.67
CA TRP A 15 -20.37 47.18 31.32
C TRP A 15 -19.03 47.40 32.07
N LYS A 16 -17.96 47.31 31.24
CA LYS A 16 -16.68 48.04 31.16
C LYS A 16 -15.48 47.60 32.04
N ARG A 17 -14.44 47.06 31.39
CA ARG A 17 -13.14 47.75 31.18
C ARG A 17 -12.19 47.03 30.20
N TRP A 18 -11.35 47.85 29.59
CA TRP A 18 -10.48 47.64 28.42
C TRP A 18 -9.10 47.02 28.75
N LEU A 19 -8.53 46.36 27.73
CA LEU A 19 -7.11 46.17 27.35
C LEU A 19 -6.13 45.49 28.34
N LEU A 20 -5.60 44.33 27.95
CA LEU A 20 -4.23 44.15 27.42
C LEU A 20 -3.85 42.66 27.30
N GLY A 21 -3.44 42.26 26.09
CA GLY A 21 -2.29 41.37 25.90
C GLY A 21 -2.54 39.85 25.93
N SER A 22 -2.08 39.21 24.85
CA SER A 22 -1.83 37.76 24.72
C SER A 22 -3.04 36.91 24.33
N VAL A 23 -3.48 37.04 23.08
CA VAL A 23 -4.08 35.90 22.38
C VAL A 23 -2.97 34.86 22.21
N MET A 24 -2.87 33.93 23.15
CA MET A 24 -2.27 32.62 22.89
C MET A 24 -3.17 31.96 21.83
N LEU A 25 -2.81 32.14 20.56
CA LEU A 25 -3.21 31.21 19.51
C LEU A 25 -2.54 29.89 19.88
N ALA A 26 -3.23 29.08 20.68
CA ALA A 26 -2.98 27.66 20.72
C ALA A 26 -3.22 27.16 19.30
N SER A 27 -2.14 27.02 18.54
CA SER A 27 -2.09 26.17 17.36
C SER A 27 -2.50 24.78 17.83
N LEU A 28 -3.77 24.44 17.63
CA LEU A 28 -4.24 23.07 17.63
C LEU A 28 -3.36 22.35 16.63
N GLY A 29 -2.38 21.61 17.14
CA GLY A 29 -1.53 20.77 16.33
C GLY A 29 -2.44 19.86 15.52
N ALA A 30 -2.33 19.93 14.20
CA ALA A 30 -2.82 18.88 13.33
C ALA A 30 -1.93 17.64 13.55
N GLY A 31 -2.08 17.01 14.72
CA GLY A 31 -1.58 15.66 14.94
C GLY A 31 -2.41 14.78 14.04
N ALA A 32 -1.81 14.25 12.98
CA ALA A 32 -2.47 13.34 12.06
C ALA A 32 -3.14 12.22 12.88
N GLU A 33 -4.47 12.28 12.97
CA GLU A 33 -5.32 11.18 13.44
C GLU A 33 -4.99 9.94 12.59
N PRO A 34 -5.23 8.71 13.10
CA PRO A 34 -5.00 7.53 12.28
C PRO A 34 -5.71 7.72 10.93
N PRO A 35 -5.00 7.56 9.79
CA PRO A 35 -5.66 7.60 8.51
C PRO A 35 -6.70 6.48 8.52
N PRO A 36 -7.78 6.63 7.75
CA PRO A 36 -8.83 5.65 7.79
C PRO A 36 -8.24 4.28 7.40
N THR A 37 -8.79 3.23 7.99
CA THR A 37 -8.41 1.84 7.75
C THR A 37 -8.68 1.50 6.29
N ASN A 38 -7.75 1.85 5.42
CA ASN A 38 -7.96 1.88 3.99
C ASN A 38 -7.16 0.78 3.31
N SER A 39 -7.75 0.23 2.28
CA SER A 39 -7.17 -0.79 1.40
C SER A 39 -6.17 -0.22 0.38
N ALA A 40 -5.85 1.08 0.49
CA ALA A 40 -5.14 1.89 -0.50
C ALA A 40 -3.62 1.67 -0.48
N GLN A 41 -3.13 0.44 -0.28
CA GLN A 41 -1.68 0.22 -0.27
C GLN A 41 -1.15 0.13 -1.70
N GLY A 42 0.05 0.64 -1.95
CA GLY A 42 0.70 0.59 -3.26
C GLY A 42 1.91 -0.31 -3.23
N THR A 43 2.12 -1.02 -4.33
CA THR A 43 3.28 -1.90 -4.51
C THR A 43 4.43 -1.24 -5.27
N GLN A 44 4.13 -0.08 -5.85
CA GLN A 44 4.99 0.73 -6.68
C GLN A 44 5.18 2.09 -6.00
N LEU A 45 6.38 2.65 -6.13
CA LEU A 45 6.78 3.97 -5.64
C LEU A 45 5.97 5.10 -6.31
N HIS A 46 6.05 5.20 -7.63
CA HIS A 46 5.36 6.18 -8.47
C HIS A 46 4.07 5.63 -9.08
N GLY A 47 3.96 4.31 -9.29
CA GLY A 47 2.75 3.69 -9.86
C GLY A 47 2.63 3.83 -11.38
N THR A 48 3.76 4.02 -12.06
CA THR A 48 3.84 4.30 -13.51
C THR A 48 4.15 3.07 -14.34
N GLU A 49 4.37 1.93 -13.69
CA GLU A 49 4.84 0.66 -14.26
C GLU A 49 6.20 0.78 -14.94
N ARG A 50 6.26 1.31 -16.16
CA ARG A 50 7.49 1.40 -16.95
C ARG A 50 8.43 2.49 -16.46
N PHE A 51 7.89 3.62 -16.02
CA PHE A 51 8.69 4.83 -15.72
C PHE A 51 8.92 5.01 -14.22
N GLU A 52 9.02 3.89 -13.49
CA GLU A 52 8.87 3.79 -12.05
C GLU A 52 10.00 4.41 -11.22
N SER A 53 11.01 4.99 -11.87
CA SER A 53 12.12 5.70 -11.23
C SER A 53 12.42 7.03 -11.92
N ILE A 54 11.44 7.56 -12.66
CA ILE A 54 11.64 8.78 -13.45
C ILE A 54 11.62 10.02 -12.56
N ASN A 55 12.69 10.79 -12.66
CA ASN A 55 12.87 12.08 -12.01
C ASN A 55 12.97 13.18 -13.06
N ILE A 56 12.15 14.21 -12.93
CA ILE A 56 11.92 15.20 -13.97
C ILE A 56 12.62 16.50 -13.57
N PRO A 57 13.66 16.95 -14.32
CA PRO A 57 14.29 18.24 -14.07
C PRO A 57 13.32 19.38 -14.39
N LEU A 58 13.15 20.34 -13.48
CA LEU A 58 12.32 21.54 -13.74
C LEU A 58 12.83 22.34 -14.95
N ALA A 59 14.14 22.35 -15.17
CA ALA A 59 14.78 23.04 -16.29
C ALA A 59 14.41 22.46 -17.67
N SER A 60 13.83 21.27 -17.74
CA SER A 60 13.47 20.61 -19.00
C SER A 60 12.15 21.10 -19.60
N VAL A 61 11.54 22.14 -19.04
CA VAL A 61 10.18 22.55 -19.38
C VAL A 61 10.07 23.15 -20.78
N GLU A 62 9.09 22.67 -21.52
CA GLU A 62 8.61 23.25 -22.77
C GLU A 62 7.15 23.67 -22.58
N PRO A 63 6.86 24.97 -22.41
CA PRO A 63 5.52 25.46 -22.09
C PRO A 63 4.57 25.27 -23.27
N SER A 64 3.27 25.24 -22.98
CA SER A 64 2.24 25.26 -24.03
C SER A 64 2.41 26.51 -24.93
N PRO A 65 2.01 26.45 -26.22
CA PRO A 65 2.17 27.56 -27.15
C PRO A 65 1.62 28.89 -26.60
N PRO A 66 2.30 30.02 -26.88
CA PRO A 66 1.85 31.31 -26.40
C PRO A 66 0.51 31.71 -27.04
N PRO A 67 -0.27 32.60 -26.40
CA PRO A 67 -1.46 33.18 -27.02
C PRO A 67 -1.13 33.81 -28.38
N ALA A 68 -2.07 33.78 -29.32
CA ALA A 68 -1.86 34.33 -30.66
C ALA A 68 -1.41 35.81 -30.58
N GLY A 69 -0.32 36.14 -31.27
CA GLY A 69 0.25 37.49 -31.27
C GLY A 69 1.15 37.84 -30.08
N ALA A 70 1.39 36.90 -29.15
CA ALA A 70 2.37 37.06 -28.08
C ALA A 70 3.72 36.43 -28.46
N GLN A 71 4.81 37.14 -28.18
CA GLN A 71 6.16 36.57 -28.20
C GLN A 71 6.62 36.33 -26.77
N CYS A 72 6.98 35.09 -26.42
CA CYS A 72 7.38 34.72 -25.07
C CYS A 72 8.83 34.25 -25.02
N SER A 73 9.52 34.62 -23.94
CA SER A 73 10.86 34.16 -23.58
C SER A 73 10.87 32.70 -23.12
N THR A 74 12.09 32.16 -22.91
CA THR A 74 12.32 30.84 -22.32
C THR A 74 11.56 30.71 -20.99
N ALA A 75 10.84 29.61 -20.85
CA ALA A 75 10.12 29.30 -19.62
C ALA A 75 11.04 28.88 -18.49
N LYS A 76 10.59 29.14 -17.26
CA LYS A 76 11.16 28.57 -16.04
C LYS A 76 10.07 27.85 -15.29
N ALA A 77 10.28 26.59 -14.95
CA ALA A 77 9.43 25.87 -14.02
C ALA A 77 9.99 26.00 -12.60
N LEU A 78 9.09 26.00 -11.62
CA LEU A 78 9.44 26.00 -10.20
C LEU A 78 8.40 25.22 -9.40
N MET A 79 8.85 24.63 -8.30
CA MET A 79 7.97 24.09 -7.27
C MET A 79 7.57 25.21 -6.31
N LEU A 80 6.27 25.37 -6.09
CA LEU A 80 5.67 26.25 -5.11
C LEU A 80 5.25 25.46 -3.86
N ALA A 81 4.96 26.19 -2.79
CA ALA A 81 4.35 25.63 -1.59
C ALA A 81 3.10 24.79 -1.94
N GLY A 82 2.86 23.73 -1.17
CA GLY A 82 1.72 22.86 -1.40
C GLY A 82 1.90 21.81 -2.50
N GLY A 83 3.14 21.56 -2.97
CA GLY A 83 3.40 20.56 -4.01
C GLY A 83 2.96 20.97 -5.40
N ARG A 84 2.92 22.28 -5.67
CA ARG A 84 2.43 22.83 -6.96
C ARG A 84 3.59 23.10 -7.89
N VAL A 85 3.49 22.65 -9.13
CA VAL A 85 4.40 23.10 -10.20
C VAL A 85 3.81 24.31 -10.90
N MET A 86 4.62 25.33 -11.12
CA MET A 86 4.25 26.51 -11.90
C MET A 86 5.28 26.74 -12.98
N VAL A 87 4.83 27.22 -14.15
CA VAL A 87 5.71 27.64 -15.26
C VAL A 87 5.50 29.12 -15.53
N VAL A 88 6.61 29.85 -15.62
CA VAL A 88 6.60 31.32 -15.82
C VAL A 88 7.34 31.68 -17.09
N GLN A 89 6.76 32.58 -17.88
CA GLN A 89 7.39 33.19 -19.06
C GLN A 89 7.20 34.71 -19.03
N GLY A 90 8.20 35.47 -19.47
CA GLY A 90 7.99 36.86 -19.85
C GLY A 90 7.49 36.91 -21.29
N CYS A 91 6.32 37.50 -21.54
CA CYS A 91 5.75 37.65 -22.86
C CYS A 91 5.63 39.13 -23.24
N THR A 92 5.63 39.43 -24.54
CA THR A 92 5.34 40.76 -25.08
C THR A 92 4.13 40.70 -25.99
N THR A 93 3.16 41.58 -25.77
CA THR A 93 1.91 41.66 -26.51
C THR A 93 1.60 43.08 -26.94
N GLY A 94 0.88 43.24 -28.06
CA GLY A 94 0.34 44.53 -28.50
C GLY A 94 1.34 45.44 -29.22
N ASN A 95 0.84 46.62 -29.61
CA ASN A 95 1.63 47.68 -30.21
C ASN A 95 1.23 49.02 -29.54
N PRO A 96 2.09 49.67 -28.73
CA PRO A 96 3.49 49.31 -28.45
C PRO A 96 3.64 48.03 -27.61
N PRO A 97 4.79 47.34 -27.67
CA PRO A 97 5.01 46.07 -26.95
C PRO A 97 5.00 46.30 -25.44
N ALA A 98 4.03 45.71 -24.73
CA ALA A 98 4.01 45.67 -23.27
C ALA A 98 4.47 44.30 -22.78
N SER A 99 5.42 44.28 -21.84
CA SER A 99 5.86 43.04 -21.20
C SER A 99 4.86 42.60 -20.14
N THR A 100 4.36 41.37 -20.25
CA THR A 100 3.43 40.76 -19.32
C THR A 100 3.95 39.37 -18.91
N PRO A 101 3.98 39.04 -17.61
CA PRO A 101 4.31 37.70 -17.17
C PRO A 101 3.14 36.76 -17.48
N ARG A 102 3.46 35.59 -18.05
CA ARG A 102 2.54 34.48 -18.26
C ARG A 102 2.82 33.41 -17.22
N PHE A 103 1.84 33.14 -16.37
CA PHE A 103 1.88 32.10 -15.34
C PHE A 103 1.01 30.93 -15.79
N LEU A 104 1.57 29.73 -15.79
CA LEU A 104 0.87 28.48 -16.07
C LEU A 104 0.88 27.62 -14.80
N ASP A 105 -0.31 27.28 -14.32
CA ASP A 105 -0.55 26.38 -13.19
C ASP A 105 -1.86 25.62 -13.47
N GLY A 106 -2.00 24.42 -12.89
CA GLY A 106 -3.18 23.57 -13.05
C GLY A 106 -3.61 23.45 -14.52
N PRO A 107 -4.85 23.84 -14.88
CA PRO A 107 -5.33 23.84 -16.27
C PRO A 107 -4.45 24.61 -17.26
N GLY A 108 -3.72 25.63 -16.82
CA GLY A 108 -2.80 26.38 -17.68
C GLY A 108 -1.60 25.56 -18.15
N LEU A 109 -1.27 24.47 -17.45
CA LEU A 109 -0.17 23.58 -17.80
C LEU A 109 -0.53 22.55 -18.87
N VAL A 110 -1.80 22.44 -19.28
CA VAL A 110 -2.21 21.52 -20.36
C VAL A 110 -1.42 21.85 -21.64
N LYS A 111 -0.87 20.81 -22.28
CA LYS A 111 0.10 20.81 -23.40
C LYS A 111 1.52 21.24 -23.03
N THR A 112 1.84 21.46 -21.76
CA THR A 112 3.22 21.62 -21.31
C THR A 112 3.93 20.27 -21.38
N THR A 113 5.16 20.30 -21.86
CA THR A 113 6.03 19.14 -21.98
C THR A 113 7.18 19.26 -20.98
N PHE A 114 7.57 18.14 -20.39
CA PHE A 114 8.83 17.98 -19.66
C PHE A 114 9.65 16.85 -20.27
N HIS A 115 10.95 16.86 -20.07
CA HIS A 115 11.86 15.83 -20.57
C HIS A 115 12.67 15.27 -19.41
N ALA A 116 12.74 13.95 -19.30
CA ALA A 116 13.48 13.31 -18.23
C ALA A 116 14.39 12.19 -18.77
N PRO A 117 15.59 12.01 -18.20
CA PRO A 117 16.44 10.88 -18.55
C PRO A 117 15.84 9.58 -17.99
N PHE A 118 15.79 8.54 -18.81
CA PHE A 118 15.34 7.20 -18.42
C PHE A 118 16.05 6.15 -19.28
N GLU A 119 16.74 5.20 -18.64
CA GLU A 119 17.46 4.09 -19.33
C GLU A 119 18.39 4.55 -20.47
N GLY A 120 19.10 5.67 -20.28
CA GLY A 120 20.01 6.23 -21.28
C GLY A 120 19.31 6.92 -22.46
N ARG A 121 17.99 7.11 -22.39
CA ARG A 121 17.17 7.85 -23.36
C ARG A 121 16.51 9.06 -22.71
N THR A 122 15.97 9.95 -23.53
CA THR A 122 15.07 11.02 -23.08
C THR A 122 13.63 10.56 -23.24
N VAL A 123 12.84 10.75 -22.19
CA VAL A 123 11.39 10.54 -22.19
C VAL A 123 10.71 11.89 -22.19
N LYS A 124 9.85 12.10 -23.18
CA LYS A 124 8.96 13.25 -23.29
C LYS A 124 7.69 12.97 -22.48
N LEU A 125 7.37 13.84 -21.53
CA LEU A 125 6.17 13.79 -20.71
C LEU A 125 5.25 14.97 -21.04
N VAL A 126 4.04 14.71 -21.52
CA VAL A 126 3.08 15.75 -21.93
C VAL A 126 1.87 15.75 -21.02
N ILE A 127 1.52 16.92 -20.46
CA ILE A 127 0.30 17.10 -19.67
C ILE A 127 -0.89 17.22 -20.63
N GLU A 128 -1.79 16.24 -20.62
CA GLU A 128 -2.98 16.20 -21.48
C GLU A 128 -4.21 16.82 -20.81
N GLU A 129 -4.31 16.65 -19.50
CA GLU A 129 -5.48 17.06 -18.71
C GLU A 129 -5.01 17.49 -17.31
N ALA A 130 -5.73 18.43 -16.70
CA ALA A 130 -5.52 18.83 -15.32
C ALA A 130 -6.87 18.98 -14.63
N ARG A 131 -6.98 18.49 -13.39
CA ARG A 131 -8.18 18.65 -12.57
C ARG A 131 -7.83 18.76 -11.10
N CYS A 132 -8.79 19.21 -10.31
CA CYS A 132 -8.61 19.23 -8.86
C CYS A 132 -8.53 17.79 -8.35
N HIS A 133 -7.56 17.52 -7.48
CA HIS A 133 -7.33 16.20 -6.94
C HIS A 133 -8.50 15.72 -6.08
N GLU A 134 -8.81 14.43 -6.21
CA GLU A 134 -9.86 13.77 -5.45
C GLU A 134 -9.22 12.96 -4.32
N ASP A 135 -9.18 13.55 -3.12
CA ASP A 135 -8.63 12.89 -1.93
C ASP A 135 -9.34 11.57 -1.63
N ILE A 136 -8.59 10.58 -1.14
CA ILE A 136 -9.16 9.28 -0.75
C ILE A 136 -10.09 9.38 0.47
N THR A 137 -10.02 10.50 1.20
CA THR A 137 -10.91 10.84 2.30
C THR A 137 -11.75 12.04 1.92
N GLY A 138 -13.07 11.87 1.89
CA GLY A 138 -13.99 12.99 1.70
C GLY A 138 -14.14 13.86 2.96
N PRO A 139 -14.55 15.13 2.82
CA PRO A 139 -14.77 15.83 1.56
C PRO A 139 -13.47 16.30 0.91
N THR A 140 -13.41 16.23 -0.43
CA THR A 140 -12.25 16.69 -1.20
C THR A 140 -12.17 18.21 -1.23
N ALA A 141 -10.96 18.75 -1.13
CA ALA A 141 -10.77 20.20 -1.12
C ALA A 141 -10.95 20.81 -2.52
N ALA A 142 -11.77 21.86 -2.64
CA ALA A 142 -11.88 22.61 -3.88
C ALA A 142 -10.57 23.36 -4.19
N CYS A 143 -10.18 23.41 -5.47
CA CYS A 143 -8.96 24.10 -5.91
C CYS A 143 -9.15 25.62 -6.00
N THR A 144 -9.45 26.26 -4.87
CA THR A 144 -9.43 27.72 -4.74
C THR A 144 -7.99 28.22 -4.57
N PRO A 145 -7.67 29.48 -4.91
CA PRO A 145 -6.32 30.03 -4.74
C PRO A 145 -5.77 29.88 -3.31
N GLU A 146 -6.62 30.04 -2.30
CA GLU A 146 -6.25 29.97 -0.88
C GLU A 146 -5.91 28.53 -0.45
N LEU A 147 -6.71 27.56 -0.90
CA LEU A 147 -6.49 26.14 -0.58
C LEU A 147 -5.29 25.57 -1.36
N LEU A 148 -5.08 26.04 -2.59
CA LEU A 148 -3.88 25.73 -3.36
C LEU A 148 -2.62 26.37 -2.77
N ALA A 149 -2.71 27.58 -2.21
CA ALA A 149 -1.56 28.25 -1.59
C ALA A 149 -1.16 27.61 -0.26
N SER A 150 -2.14 27.10 0.50
CA SER A 150 -1.90 26.38 1.77
C SER A 150 -1.50 24.92 1.57
N GLY A 151 -1.65 24.36 0.36
CA GLY A 151 -1.42 22.94 0.08
C GLY A 151 -2.55 22.01 0.52
N ALA A 152 -3.67 22.57 0.98
CA ALA A 152 -4.88 21.84 1.34
C ALA A 152 -5.61 21.28 0.12
N ALA A 153 -5.52 21.97 -1.03
CA ALA A 153 -5.96 21.46 -2.33
C ALA A 153 -4.77 21.27 -3.27
N ARG A 154 -4.92 20.35 -4.23
CA ARG A 154 -3.85 19.92 -5.15
C ARG A 154 -4.39 19.77 -6.57
N TRP A 155 -3.54 20.04 -7.56
CA TRP A 155 -3.81 19.65 -8.94
C TRP A 155 -3.30 18.23 -9.18
N GLU A 156 -4.04 17.46 -9.97
CA GLU A 156 -3.57 16.22 -10.55
C GLU A 156 -3.67 16.28 -12.08
N PHE A 157 -2.78 15.54 -12.73
CA PHE A 157 -2.55 15.65 -14.16
C PHE A 157 -2.64 14.30 -14.85
N ARG A 158 -3.32 14.26 -16.00
CA ARG A 158 -3.17 13.14 -16.94
C ARG A 158 -1.93 13.43 -17.77
N VAL A 159 -0.97 12.52 -17.73
CA VAL A 159 0.31 12.67 -18.42
C VAL A 159 0.51 11.53 -19.40
N THR A 160 0.98 11.82 -20.60
CA THR A 160 1.49 10.82 -21.54
C THR A 160 3.01 10.81 -21.52
N ALA A 161 3.61 9.64 -21.72
CA ALA A 161 5.05 9.45 -21.80
C ALA A 161 5.43 8.76 -23.11
N SER A 162 6.46 9.28 -23.78
CA SER A 162 7.01 8.71 -25.02
C SER A 162 8.52 8.86 -25.07
N THR A 163 9.21 7.86 -25.61
CA THR A 163 10.57 8.03 -26.14
C THR A 163 10.49 8.46 -27.60
N ASP A 164 11.54 9.05 -28.16
CA ASP A 164 11.57 9.57 -29.55
C ASP A 164 11.16 8.53 -30.62
N ASP A 165 11.35 7.25 -30.32
CA ASP A 165 11.09 6.11 -31.20
C ASP A 165 9.75 5.40 -30.95
N ARG A 166 8.94 5.84 -29.97
CA ARG A 166 7.70 5.16 -29.58
C ARG A 166 6.50 6.09 -29.52
N GLN A 167 5.32 5.52 -29.73
CA GLN A 167 4.06 6.23 -29.55
C GLN A 167 3.84 6.61 -28.08
N PRO A 168 3.18 7.74 -27.81
CA PRO A 168 2.79 8.12 -26.45
C PRO A 168 1.89 7.08 -25.80
N VAL A 169 2.22 6.75 -24.55
CA VAL A 169 1.41 5.90 -23.67
C VAL A 169 1.00 6.69 -22.42
N PRO A 170 -0.11 6.35 -21.75
CA PRO A 170 -0.43 6.93 -20.45
C PRO A 170 0.72 6.69 -19.46
N LEU A 171 1.12 7.73 -18.71
CA LEU A 171 2.12 7.60 -17.66
C LEU A 171 1.60 6.77 -16.47
N CYS A 172 0.31 6.93 -16.15
CA CYS A 172 -0.40 6.16 -15.14
C CYS A 172 -1.42 5.25 -15.85
N PRO A 173 -0.99 4.07 -16.33
CA PRO A 173 -1.89 3.12 -16.97
C PRO A 173 -2.85 2.45 -15.98
N SER A 174 -2.46 2.36 -14.70
CA SER A 174 -3.28 1.88 -13.59
C SER A 174 -3.71 3.03 -12.66
N GLY A 175 -4.58 2.74 -11.68
CA GLY A 175 -5.12 3.75 -10.77
C GLY A 175 -6.13 4.68 -11.46
N SER A 176 -6.18 5.96 -11.06
CA SER A 176 -7.15 6.92 -11.61
C SER A 176 -6.80 7.41 -13.03
N GLY A 177 -5.58 7.12 -13.48
CA GLY A 177 -4.99 7.67 -14.70
C GLY A 177 -4.48 9.11 -14.56
N PHE A 178 -4.51 9.67 -13.35
CA PHE A 178 -3.93 10.97 -13.02
C PHE A 178 -2.74 10.80 -12.09
N ALA A 179 -1.85 11.80 -12.08
CA ALA A 179 -0.70 11.88 -11.19
C ALA A 179 -0.66 13.20 -10.43
N LEU A 180 -0.24 13.12 -9.18
CA LEU A 180 0.18 14.26 -8.37
C LEU A 180 1.61 14.65 -8.73
N VAL A 181 1.90 15.94 -8.68
CA VAL A 181 3.28 16.44 -8.76
C VAL A 181 3.89 16.46 -7.37
N VAL A 182 5.07 15.89 -7.22
CA VAL A 182 5.75 15.75 -5.93
C VAL A 182 7.18 16.26 -6.07
N PRO A 183 7.62 17.23 -5.24
CA PRO A 183 8.95 17.81 -5.35
C PRO A 183 10.01 16.79 -4.93
N HIS A 184 11.25 17.12 -5.29
CA HIS A 184 12.43 16.30 -5.06
C HIS A 184 12.51 15.07 -5.96
N ALA A 185 13.68 14.42 -5.90
CA ALA A 185 13.95 13.21 -6.64
C ALA A 185 13.77 11.99 -5.74
N TRP A 186 13.53 10.83 -6.34
CA TRP A 186 13.48 9.54 -5.68
C TRP A 186 14.48 8.58 -6.31
N SER A 187 15.22 7.85 -5.48
CA SER A 187 16.08 6.79 -5.98
C SER A 187 15.24 5.60 -6.46
N ALA A 188 15.83 4.74 -7.29
CA ALA A 188 15.24 3.44 -7.62
C ALA A 188 15.07 2.52 -6.39
N GLY A 189 15.83 2.78 -5.33
CA GLY A 189 15.71 2.10 -4.04
C GLY A 189 14.58 2.66 -3.17
N GLY A 190 13.82 3.67 -3.62
CA GLY A 190 12.71 4.26 -2.86
C GLY A 190 13.12 5.31 -1.81
N GLU A 191 14.36 5.81 -1.86
CA GLU A 191 14.81 6.89 -0.99
C GLU A 191 14.45 8.25 -1.59
N LEU A 192 13.87 9.12 -0.77
CA LEU A 192 13.69 10.53 -1.13
C LEU A 192 15.07 11.21 -1.13
N THR A 193 15.45 11.77 -2.27
CA THR A 193 16.71 12.51 -2.45
C THR A 193 16.41 14.01 -2.50
N PRO A 194 16.72 14.77 -1.44
CA PRO A 194 16.43 16.21 -1.39
C PRO A 194 17.12 16.96 -2.53
N ASN A 195 16.34 17.30 -3.56
CA ASN A 195 16.83 18.05 -4.71
C ASN A 195 15.70 18.94 -5.26
N PRO A 196 15.68 20.24 -4.95
CA PRO A 196 14.57 21.12 -5.33
C PRO A 196 14.47 21.38 -6.84
N ASP A 197 15.49 21.02 -7.62
CA ASP A 197 15.50 21.19 -9.08
C ASP A 197 14.76 20.07 -9.84
N TYR A 198 14.28 19.06 -9.10
CA TYR A 198 13.58 17.90 -9.63
C TYR A 198 12.21 17.73 -8.99
N PHE A 199 11.31 17.10 -9.74
CA PHE A 199 10.04 16.61 -9.24
C PHE A 199 9.71 15.26 -9.90
N THR A 200 8.65 14.63 -9.45
CA THR A 200 8.10 13.43 -10.09
C THR A 200 6.59 13.50 -10.20
N PHE A 201 6.04 12.68 -11.10
CA PHE A 201 4.61 12.38 -11.16
C PHE A 201 4.36 11.08 -10.40
N ALA A 202 3.53 11.17 -9.35
CA ALA A 202 3.09 10.01 -8.57
C ALA A 202 1.62 9.70 -8.90
N CYS A 203 1.36 8.52 -9.44
CA CYS A 203 0.04 8.12 -9.90
C CYS A 203 -0.95 8.00 -8.72
N ALA A 204 -2.10 8.65 -8.84
CA ALA A 204 -3.14 8.63 -7.84
C ALA A 204 -3.94 7.30 -7.89
N PRO A 205 -4.36 6.77 -6.73
CA PRO A 205 -5.16 5.54 -6.69
C PRO A 205 -6.57 5.76 -7.26
N ARG A 206 -7.23 4.67 -7.66
CA ARG A 206 -8.64 4.66 -8.08
C ARG A 206 -9.51 4.04 -7.01
N ASN A 207 -10.64 4.67 -6.69
CA ASN A 207 -11.69 4.05 -5.89
C ASN A 207 -12.54 3.11 -6.77
N GLU A 208 -12.52 1.82 -6.48
CA GLU A 208 -13.38 0.78 -7.05
C GLU A 208 -14.46 0.30 -6.07
N GLY A 209 -14.51 0.90 -4.88
CA GLY A 209 -15.52 0.64 -3.86
C GLY A 209 -16.77 1.52 -4.03
N THR A 210 -17.45 1.74 -2.90
CA THR A 210 -18.63 2.62 -2.82
C THR A 210 -18.31 3.83 -1.94
N ALA A 211 -19.15 4.86 -1.97
CA ALA A 211 -18.97 6.05 -1.12
C ALA A 211 -18.92 5.72 0.39
N THR A 212 -19.61 4.67 0.84
CA THR A 212 -19.63 4.24 2.25
C THR A 212 -18.60 3.16 2.57
N GLN A 213 -18.00 2.55 1.55
CA GLN A 213 -16.99 1.49 1.67
C GLN A 213 -15.98 1.66 0.52
N PRO A 214 -15.09 2.66 0.61
CA PRO A 214 -14.13 2.89 -0.45
C PRO A 214 -13.12 1.75 -0.52
N PHE A 215 -12.70 1.41 -1.74
CA PHE A 215 -11.70 0.38 -2.00
C PHE A 215 -10.75 0.89 -3.07
N PHE A 216 -9.55 1.26 -2.66
CA PHE A 216 -8.58 1.90 -3.54
C PHE A 216 -7.59 0.89 -4.10
N VAL A 217 -7.34 0.97 -5.40
CA VAL A 217 -6.39 0.11 -6.14
C VAL A 217 -5.48 0.95 -7.05
N GLY A 218 -4.34 0.39 -7.42
CA GLY A 218 -3.37 1.03 -8.29
C GLY A 218 -2.76 2.31 -7.69
N GLY A 219 -1.99 3.05 -8.48
CA GLY A 219 -1.30 4.26 -8.02
C GLY A 219 -0.04 4.00 -7.18
N GLY A 220 0.81 5.03 -7.06
CA GLY A 220 2.09 4.99 -6.36
C GLY A 220 1.98 5.31 -4.87
N VAL A 221 2.85 4.70 -4.05
CA VAL A 221 2.89 4.97 -2.60
C VAL A 221 3.22 6.41 -2.27
N ILE A 222 3.94 7.12 -3.14
CA ILE A 222 4.19 8.56 -2.98
C ILE A 222 2.86 9.33 -2.94
N ALA A 223 1.97 9.12 -3.92
CA ALA A 223 0.67 9.80 -3.96
C ALA A 223 -0.21 9.38 -2.77
N LYS A 224 -0.24 8.08 -2.47
CA LYS A 224 -1.01 7.54 -1.34
C LYS A 224 -0.59 8.16 0.00
N CYS A 225 0.69 8.40 0.22
CA CYS A 225 1.17 9.03 1.44
C CYS A 225 0.79 10.50 1.55
N ILE A 226 0.65 11.21 0.43
CA ILE A 226 0.04 12.55 0.42
C ILE A 226 -1.42 12.46 0.86
N ASP A 227 -2.16 11.49 0.32
CA ASP A 227 -3.58 11.29 0.62
C ASP A 227 -3.84 10.79 2.05
N TRP A 228 -2.85 10.12 2.66
CA TRP A 228 -2.86 9.75 4.08
C TRP A 228 -2.48 10.90 5.02
N GLY A 229 -2.27 12.12 4.49
CA GLY A 229 -1.95 13.29 5.30
C GLY A 229 -0.47 13.46 5.62
N TYR A 230 0.41 12.78 4.90
CA TYR A 230 1.86 12.92 5.02
C TYR A 230 2.48 13.55 3.76
N PRO A 231 2.02 14.71 3.25
CA PRO A 231 2.70 15.35 2.12
C PRO A 231 4.10 15.84 2.54
N PRO A 232 5.10 15.77 1.64
CA PRO A 232 6.48 16.20 1.97
C PRO A 232 6.62 17.72 2.18
N TRP A 233 5.55 18.48 1.96
CA TRP A 233 5.45 19.92 2.16
C TRP A 233 4.46 20.31 3.29
N ALA A 234 4.12 19.38 4.19
CA ALA A 234 3.20 19.64 5.29
C ALA A 234 3.65 20.84 6.14
N GLY A 235 2.84 21.89 6.22
CA GLY A 235 3.17 23.11 6.96
C GLY A 235 3.09 23.00 8.49
N ALA A 236 2.64 21.85 9.03
CA ALA A 236 2.57 21.60 10.47
C ALA A 236 3.95 21.36 11.10
N TYR A 237 4.97 21.06 10.29
CA TYR A 237 6.32 20.75 10.72
C TYR A 237 7.34 21.54 9.87
N PRO A 238 8.61 21.66 10.33
CA PRO A 238 9.70 22.04 9.44
C PRO A 238 9.73 21.15 8.19
N GLU A 239 10.08 21.71 7.04
CA GLU A 239 10.04 21.00 5.75
C GLU A 239 10.86 19.70 5.76
N ALA A 240 12.01 19.68 6.44
CA ALA A 240 12.81 18.47 6.60
C ALA A 240 12.02 17.36 7.33
N THR A 241 11.36 17.69 8.45
CA THR A 241 10.54 16.75 9.20
C THR A 241 9.33 16.26 8.40
N ALA A 242 8.71 17.13 7.60
CA ALA A 242 7.62 16.73 6.70
C ALA A 242 8.09 15.71 5.65
N ARG A 243 9.28 15.92 5.08
CA ARG A 243 9.93 14.95 4.18
C ARG A 243 10.24 13.63 4.88
N ASP A 244 10.73 13.69 6.12
CA ASP A 244 11.06 12.47 6.88
C ASP A 244 9.81 11.63 7.13
N TYR A 245 8.70 12.27 7.54
CA TYR A 245 7.41 11.61 7.70
C TYR A 245 6.87 11.04 6.39
N HIS A 246 7.02 11.76 5.27
CA HIS A 246 6.62 11.28 3.96
C HIS A 246 7.39 10.02 3.56
N GLN A 247 8.72 10.01 3.75
CA GLN A 247 9.55 8.83 3.46
C GLN A 247 9.30 7.66 4.42
N LEU A 248 9.03 7.93 5.70
CA LEU A 248 8.57 6.90 6.64
C LEU A 248 7.26 6.27 6.17
N CYS A 249 6.32 7.12 5.75
CA CYS A 249 5.04 6.69 5.24
C CYS A 249 5.22 5.78 4.01
N THR A 250 6.03 6.14 3.01
CA THR A 250 6.16 5.32 1.79
C THR A 250 6.73 3.93 2.08
N ARG A 251 7.71 3.84 2.98
CA ARG A 251 8.34 2.57 3.37
C ARG A 251 7.41 1.69 4.19
N MET A 252 6.73 2.30 5.15
CA MET A 252 5.68 1.63 5.91
C MET A 252 4.54 1.18 4.98
N ALA A 253 4.10 2.00 4.03
CA ALA A 253 3.05 1.68 3.07
C ALA A 253 3.41 0.44 2.24
N MET A 254 4.66 0.32 1.83
CA MET A 254 5.18 -0.83 1.10
C MET A 254 5.48 -2.05 1.99
N ALA A 255 5.48 -1.88 3.32
CA ALA A 255 6.07 -2.86 4.25
C ALA A 255 7.52 -3.20 3.85
N ASP A 256 8.29 -2.19 3.46
CA ASP A 256 9.68 -2.34 3.03
C ASP A 256 10.60 -2.49 4.25
N TYR A 257 10.50 -3.65 4.88
CA TYR A 257 11.17 -4.00 6.11
C TYR A 257 12.69 -3.92 6.04
N CYS A 258 13.27 -4.20 4.87
CA CYS A 258 14.72 -4.20 4.66
C CYS A 258 15.24 -2.86 4.13
N GLY A 259 14.35 -1.98 3.66
CA GLY A 259 14.69 -0.68 3.12
C GLY A 259 15.35 -0.77 1.75
N GLU A 260 14.86 -1.67 0.89
CA GLU A 260 15.42 -1.93 -0.45
C GLU A 260 14.55 -1.37 -1.60
N GLY A 261 13.43 -0.71 -1.29
CA GLY A 261 12.50 -0.21 -2.29
C GLY A 261 11.57 -1.27 -2.85
N ARG A 262 11.39 -2.38 -2.11
CA ARG A 262 10.58 -3.51 -2.53
C ARG A 262 9.38 -3.68 -1.62
N SER A 263 8.22 -3.82 -2.25
CA SER A 263 6.96 -3.97 -1.52
C SER A 263 6.78 -5.40 -0.99
N ASN A 264 6.53 -5.54 0.31
CA ASN A 264 5.96 -6.73 0.97
C ASN A 264 4.45 -6.57 1.23
N THR A 265 3.82 -5.83 0.35
CA THR A 265 2.45 -5.39 0.46
C THR A 265 1.76 -5.58 -0.88
N LEU A 266 0.45 -5.79 -0.81
CA LEU A 266 -0.42 -5.91 -1.98
C LEU A 266 -1.56 -4.91 -1.88
N ASP A 267 -2.04 -4.46 -3.04
CA ASP A 267 -3.25 -3.67 -3.15
C ASP A 267 -4.41 -4.36 -2.42
N GLY A 268 -5.19 -3.57 -1.70
CA GLY A 268 -6.29 -4.10 -0.90
C GLY A 268 -5.93 -4.41 0.56
N THR A 269 -4.64 -4.44 0.91
CA THR A 269 -4.21 -4.81 2.27
C THR A 269 -4.69 -3.76 3.28
N PRO A 270 -5.34 -4.15 4.39
CA PRO A 270 -5.76 -3.22 5.42
C PRO A 270 -4.61 -2.83 6.35
N LEU A 271 -4.49 -1.55 6.66
CA LEU A 271 -3.51 -1.00 7.60
C LEU A 271 -4.13 0.14 8.41
N THR A 272 -3.69 0.29 9.64
CA THR A 272 -3.85 1.53 10.41
C THR A 272 -2.49 1.91 10.98
N PHE A 273 -2.21 3.20 11.06
CA PHE A 273 -0.93 3.68 11.56
C PHE A 273 -1.07 5.09 12.12
N MET A 274 -0.09 5.52 12.89
CA MET A 274 -0.08 6.86 13.47
C MET A 274 1.33 7.25 13.89
N GLY A 275 1.55 8.54 14.14
CA GLY A 275 2.76 9.02 14.80
C GLY A 275 2.90 8.47 16.22
N ILE A 276 4.13 8.38 16.73
CA ILE A 276 4.43 7.76 18.03
C ILE A 276 3.67 8.41 19.21
N GLN A 277 3.49 9.73 19.23
CA GLN A 277 2.74 10.40 20.30
C GLN A 277 1.30 9.89 20.40
N ASN A 278 0.62 9.76 19.26
CA ASN A 278 -0.74 9.24 19.19
C ASN A 278 -0.80 7.76 19.57
N ALA A 279 0.24 6.97 19.24
CA ALA A 279 0.33 5.57 19.62
C ALA A 279 0.54 5.41 21.15
N LEU A 280 1.45 6.19 21.74
CA LEU A 280 1.71 6.19 23.18
C LEU A 280 0.51 6.67 24.00
N ALA A 281 -0.23 7.66 23.51
CA ALA A 281 -1.46 8.13 24.16
C ALA A 281 -2.55 7.05 24.26
N ARG A 282 -2.48 6.00 23.41
CA ARG A 282 -3.39 4.86 23.44
C ARG A 282 -2.83 3.67 24.22
N GLY A 283 -1.55 3.73 24.60
CA GLY A 283 -0.83 2.69 25.31
C GLY A 283 -0.74 2.95 26.81
N SER A 284 0.16 2.21 27.46
CA SER A 284 0.40 2.29 28.91
C SER A 284 1.89 2.14 29.21
N ASP A 285 2.37 2.81 30.26
CA ASP A 285 3.74 2.69 30.77
C ASP A 285 4.83 2.87 29.71
N GLY A 286 4.58 3.73 28.72
CA GLY A 286 5.52 4.00 27.63
C GLY A 286 5.53 2.96 26.51
N HIS A 287 4.65 1.96 26.55
CA HIS A 287 4.50 0.96 25.49
C HIS A 287 3.33 1.34 24.58
N VAL A 288 3.43 0.99 23.30
CA VAL A 288 2.32 1.10 22.36
C VAL A 288 1.36 -0.10 22.51
N PRO A 289 0.07 0.04 22.19
CA PRO A 289 -0.87 -1.08 22.27
C PRO A 289 -0.43 -2.26 21.40
N GLN A 290 -0.72 -3.48 21.84
CA GLN A 290 -0.50 -4.67 21.02
C GLN A 290 -1.56 -4.81 19.91
N THR A 291 -2.76 -4.28 20.15
CA THR A 291 -3.87 -4.32 19.19
C THR A 291 -4.61 -2.98 19.12
N GLN A 292 -5.24 -2.72 17.96
CA GLN A 292 -6.02 -1.53 17.68
C GLN A 292 -7.35 -1.88 17.00
N GLY A 293 -8.35 -1.04 17.26
CA GLY A 293 -9.67 -1.14 16.64
C GLY A 293 -10.47 -2.38 17.08
N ARG A 294 -11.74 -2.44 16.66
CA ARG A 294 -12.62 -3.57 16.99
C ARG A 294 -12.33 -4.83 16.16
N GLU A 295 -11.63 -4.67 15.06
CA GLU A 295 -11.30 -5.75 14.12
C GLU A 295 -10.00 -6.46 14.48
N GLY A 296 -9.26 -5.99 15.51
CA GLY A 296 -8.07 -6.65 16.02
C GLY A 296 -6.82 -6.44 15.17
N TYR A 297 -6.57 -5.20 14.73
CA TYR A 297 -5.31 -4.85 14.04
C TYR A 297 -4.15 -5.02 15.02
N ALA A 298 -3.27 -5.99 14.76
CA ALA A 298 -2.13 -6.29 15.62
C ALA A 298 -0.94 -5.37 15.31
N LEU A 299 -0.12 -5.09 16.32
CA LEU A 299 1.09 -4.28 16.21
C LEU A 299 2.04 -4.91 15.19
N GLU A 300 2.23 -4.21 14.08
CA GLU A 300 3.10 -4.68 13.00
C GLU A 300 4.53 -4.25 13.26
N ALA A 301 4.76 -2.93 13.35
CA ALA A 301 6.10 -2.38 13.36
C ALA A 301 6.13 -0.96 13.91
N VAL A 302 7.30 -0.57 14.40
CA VAL A 302 7.65 0.83 14.69
C VAL A 302 8.73 1.22 13.69
N TRP A 303 8.43 2.20 12.84
CA TRP A 303 9.26 2.67 11.74
C TRP A 303 10.07 3.87 12.16
N GLN A 304 11.36 3.82 11.87
CA GLN A 304 12.32 4.87 12.22
C GLN A 304 13.17 5.23 11.01
N MET A 305 13.55 6.50 10.95
CA MET A 305 14.62 6.97 10.09
C MET A 305 15.95 6.93 10.87
N SER A 306 16.94 6.25 10.31
CA SER A 306 18.32 6.26 10.80
C SER A 306 18.99 7.61 10.59
N GLU A 307 20.11 7.84 11.26
CA GLU A 307 20.92 9.06 11.10
C GLU A 307 21.41 9.29 9.66
N CYS A 308 21.51 8.22 8.86
CA CYS A 308 21.89 8.28 7.45
C CYS A 308 20.70 8.53 6.51
N GLY A 309 19.49 8.76 7.02
CA GLY A 309 18.28 8.97 6.21
C GLY A 309 17.65 7.68 5.67
N ALA A 310 18.19 6.51 6.01
CA ALA A 310 17.58 5.23 5.65
C ALA A 310 16.43 4.91 6.62
N VAL A 311 15.31 4.42 6.10
CA VAL A 311 14.13 4.05 6.90
C VAL A 311 14.07 2.54 7.04
N ARG A 312 13.91 2.09 8.29
CA ARG A 312 13.69 0.68 8.64
C ARG A 312 12.80 0.56 9.88
N PRO A 313 12.22 -0.62 10.13
CA PRO A 313 11.54 -0.84 11.39
C PRO A 313 12.56 -0.89 12.54
N LEU A 314 12.48 0.04 13.49
CA LEU A 314 13.11 -0.08 14.81
C LEU A 314 12.63 -1.38 15.46
N CYS A 315 11.32 -1.56 15.39
CA CYS A 315 10.45 -2.64 15.81
C CYS A 315 9.87 -3.60 14.77
N LEU A 316 9.75 -4.92 15.00
CA LEU A 316 8.80 -5.75 14.23
C LEU A 316 8.09 -6.70 15.19
N GLY A 317 6.76 -6.57 15.31
CA GLY A 317 5.90 -7.49 16.06
C GLY A 317 5.40 -8.62 15.17
N LYS A 318 4.88 -8.30 13.98
CA LYS A 318 4.50 -9.26 12.93
C LYS A 318 4.80 -8.73 11.54
N LYS A 319 4.81 -9.62 10.54
CA LYS A 319 4.82 -9.19 9.14
C LYS A 319 3.40 -8.82 8.71
N ARG A 320 3.26 -7.94 7.73
CA ARG A 320 1.95 -7.57 7.19
C ARG A 320 1.25 -8.77 6.57
N TRP A 321 2.02 -9.57 5.82
CA TRP A 321 1.67 -10.89 5.32
C TRP A 321 2.60 -11.91 5.96
N ASP A 322 2.08 -12.76 6.85
CA ASP A 322 2.92 -13.65 7.66
C ASP A 322 3.51 -14.79 6.84
N SER A 323 2.77 -15.25 5.84
CA SER A 323 3.16 -16.35 4.95
C SER A 323 3.74 -15.88 3.61
N LEU A 324 3.97 -14.57 3.45
CA LEU A 324 4.69 -14.04 2.29
C LEU A 324 6.20 -14.17 2.51
N ALA A 325 6.91 -14.71 1.51
CA ALA A 325 8.34 -14.95 1.57
C ALA A 325 9.12 -13.63 1.46
N LEU A 326 9.87 -13.26 2.49
CA LEU A 326 10.68 -12.04 2.50
C LEU A 326 11.90 -12.10 1.59
N GLU A 327 12.41 -13.29 1.26
CA GLU A 327 13.63 -13.45 0.45
C GLU A 327 13.51 -12.81 -0.96
N ALA A 328 12.28 -12.62 -1.46
CA ALA A 328 12.03 -11.97 -2.74
C ALA A 328 12.13 -10.42 -2.68
N THR A 329 12.06 -9.83 -1.48
CA THR A 329 12.00 -8.38 -1.24
C THR A 329 13.14 -7.87 -0.36
N CYS A 330 13.77 -8.73 0.40
CA CYS A 330 14.97 -8.50 1.21
C CYS A 330 16.15 -9.25 0.58
N VAL A 331 16.61 -8.81 -0.59
CA VAL A 331 17.61 -9.56 -1.36
C VAL A 331 18.98 -9.45 -0.72
N ASN A 332 19.26 -8.33 -0.07
CA ASN A 332 20.48 -8.18 0.70
C ASN A 332 20.32 -8.85 2.06
N ARG A 333 20.82 -10.09 2.17
CA ARG A 333 20.80 -10.87 3.41
C ARG A 333 21.48 -10.17 4.60
N ALA A 334 22.36 -9.20 4.38
CA ALA A 334 22.96 -8.41 5.45
C ALA A 334 22.01 -7.36 6.05
N LEU A 335 20.92 -7.03 5.34
CA LEU A 335 19.86 -6.14 5.78
C LEU A 335 18.64 -6.89 6.31
N ASP A 336 18.73 -8.22 6.30
CA ASP A 336 17.64 -9.09 6.62
C ASP A 336 17.30 -9.00 8.11
N LEU A 337 16.01 -8.88 8.39
CA LEU A 337 15.49 -8.74 9.75
C LEU A 337 15.43 -10.07 10.52
N HIS A 338 15.91 -11.18 9.94
CA HIS A 338 15.97 -12.49 10.58
C HIS A 338 16.67 -12.48 11.94
N VAL A 339 17.50 -11.47 12.22
CA VAL A 339 18.09 -11.25 13.54
C VAL A 339 17.32 -10.18 14.28
N ARG A 340 16.20 -10.54 14.93
CA ARG A 340 15.64 -9.71 16.01
C ARG A 340 15.69 -10.44 17.34
N THR A 341 16.36 -9.79 18.28
CA THR A 341 16.52 -10.24 19.67
C THR A 341 15.38 -9.78 20.58
N ARG A 342 14.43 -8.92 20.11
CA ARG A 342 13.27 -8.46 20.91
C ARG A 342 12.03 -8.13 20.06
N PRO A 343 10.83 -8.60 20.47
CA PRO A 343 9.55 -8.26 19.85
C PRO A 343 9.17 -6.80 20.12
N CYS A 344 8.25 -6.25 19.33
CA CYS A 344 7.88 -4.83 19.42
C CYS A 344 7.24 -4.46 20.76
N GLU A 345 6.56 -5.41 21.35
CA GLU A 345 5.82 -5.34 22.60
C GLU A 345 6.74 -5.09 23.79
N ASP A 346 8.03 -5.42 23.66
CA ASP A 346 9.05 -5.24 24.70
C ASP A 346 9.70 -3.83 24.67
N TYR A 347 9.36 -3.01 23.68
CA TYR A 347 9.94 -1.68 23.54
C TYR A 347 9.16 -0.64 24.34
N ASN A 348 9.82 -0.09 25.38
CA ASN A 348 9.39 1.15 26.01
C ASN A 348 9.84 2.35 25.16
N LEU A 349 8.89 3.07 24.60
CA LEU A 349 9.09 4.19 23.68
C LEU A 349 8.81 5.55 24.33
N ALA A 350 8.68 5.62 25.66
CA ALA A 350 8.43 6.89 26.36
C ALA A 350 9.47 7.97 26.05
N ALA A 351 10.75 7.59 25.96
CA ALA A 351 11.84 8.51 25.61
C ALA A 351 11.90 8.88 24.12
N ALA A 352 11.12 8.21 23.27
CA ALA A 352 11.05 8.45 21.84
C ALA A 352 9.81 9.28 21.42
N SER A 353 9.06 9.84 22.38
CA SER A 353 7.83 10.61 22.11
C SER A 353 8.04 11.81 21.19
N ASP A 354 9.25 12.38 21.18
CA ASP A 354 9.59 13.56 20.38
C ASP A 354 10.32 13.20 19.08
N GLN A 355 10.47 11.91 18.79
CA GLN A 355 11.11 11.45 17.56
C GLN A 355 10.11 11.30 16.41
N THR A 356 10.61 11.48 15.19
CA THR A 356 9.86 11.24 13.95
C THR A 356 9.75 9.73 13.71
N LEU A 357 8.68 9.12 14.21
CA LEU A 357 8.40 7.70 14.13
C LEU A 357 6.96 7.45 13.68
N LEU A 358 6.74 6.35 12.94
CA LEU A 358 5.40 5.84 12.63
C LEU A 358 5.21 4.46 13.27
N VAL A 359 4.03 4.23 13.85
CA VAL A 359 3.62 2.94 14.40
C VAL A 359 2.52 2.38 13.51
N SER A 360 2.73 1.20 12.96
CA SER A 360 1.78 0.55 12.05
C SER A 360 1.17 -0.71 12.67
N TYR A 361 -0.08 -0.97 12.34
CA TYR A 361 -0.85 -2.13 12.75
C TYR A 361 -1.56 -2.74 11.53
N SER A 362 -1.57 -4.07 11.45
CA SER A 362 -2.20 -4.82 10.36
C SER A 362 -2.99 -6.02 10.87
N LEU A 363 -3.95 -6.49 10.07
CA LEU A 363 -4.70 -7.71 10.37
C LEU A 363 -3.87 -8.97 10.06
N PHE A 364 -4.25 -10.09 10.66
CA PHE A 364 -3.84 -11.42 10.22
C PHE A 364 -4.74 -11.83 9.05
N ILE A 365 -4.29 -11.53 7.83
CA ILE A 365 -5.11 -11.67 6.61
C ILE A 365 -4.82 -12.95 5.84
N ASP A 366 -3.71 -13.62 6.12
CA ASP A 366 -3.24 -14.77 5.35
C ASP A 366 -2.88 -15.97 6.22
N GLN A 367 -2.84 -17.13 5.57
CA GLN A 367 -2.31 -18.37 6.10
C GLN A 367 -1.41 -19.02 5.05
N ALA A 368 -0.40 -19.75 5.50
CA ALA A 368 0.46 -20.53 4.63
C ALA A 368 -0.35 -21.67 3.99
N LEU A 369 -0.45 -21.69 2.66
CA LEU A 369 -0.97 -22.84 1.93
C LEU A 369 0.18 -23.79 1.65
N VAL A 370 0.15 -24.98 2.26
CA VAL A 370 1.24 -25.97 2.17
C VAL A 370 0.73 -27.22 1.48
N THR A 371 1.52 -27.75 0.56
CA THR A 371 1.26 -29.03 -0.12
C THR A 371 2.06 -30.13 0.56
N PHE A 372 1.38 -31.24 0.83
CA PHE A 372 1.94 -32.45 1.43
C PHE A 372 1.67 -33.66 0.54
N LYS A 373 2.51 -34.69 0.69
CA LYS A 373 2.46 -35.93 -0.10
C LYS A 373 2.50 -37.17 0.79
N ARG A 374 1.75 -38.21 0.38
CA ARG A 374 1.74 -39.56 0.95
C ARG A 374 1.77 -40.60 -0.17
N GLY A 375 2.90 -41.31 -0.30
CA GLY A 375 3.14 -42.18 -1.46
C GLY A 375 3.02 -41.40 -2.78
N ASP A 376 2.80 -42.07 -3.91
CA ASP A 376 2.85 -41.40 -5.22
C ASP A 376 1.60 -40.58 -5.59
N THR A 377 0.46 -40.89 -4.98
CA THR A 377 -0.83 -40.31 -5.39
C THR A 377 -1.54 -39.55 -4.29
N GLY A 378 -1.13 -39.70 -3.03
CA GLY A 378 -1.74 -39.01 -1.91
C GLY A 378 -1.24 -37.58 -1.86
N PHE A 379 -2.07 -36.62 -2.23
CA PHE A 379 -1.79 -35.20 -2.09
C PHE A 379 -2.85 -34.55 -1.23
N VAL A 380 -2.41 -33.63 -0.38
CA VAL A 380 -3.27 -32.69 0.32
C VAL A 380 -2.58 -31.34 0.31
N THR A 381 -3.33 -30.30 0.01
CA THR A 381 -2.87 -28.92 0.05
C THR A 381 -3.83 -28.19 0.97
N THR A 382 -3.33 -27.56 2.02
CA THR A 382 -4.18 -27.00 3.08
C THR A 382 -3.47 -25.89 3.85
N THR A 383 -4.24 -24.99 4.44
CA THR A 383 -3.83 -24.04 5.47
C THR A 383 -4.07 -24.55 6.89
N SER A 384 -4.73 -25.71 7.03
CA SER A 384 -4.94 -26.39 8.31
C SER A 384 -3.68 -27.18 8.64
N VAL A 385 -2.73 -26.49 9.25
CA VAL A 385 -1.38 -26.98 9.57
C VAL A 385 -1.01 -26.65 11.00
N ALA A 386 -0.27 -27.55 11.63
CA ALA A 386 0.46 -27.28 12.86
C ALA A 386 1.90 -26.89 12.51
N VAL A 387 2.49 -25.97 13.28
CA VAL A 387 3.88 -25.52 13.07
C VAL A 387 4.65 -25.64 14.36
N GLU A 388 5.78 -26.35 14.31
CA GLU A 388 6.71 -26.41 15.43
C GLU A 388 7.61 -25.17 15.45
N VAL A 389 7.20 -24.16 16.23
CA VAL A 389 7.79 -22.80 16.24
C VAL A 389 9.27 -22.78 16.69
N THR A 390 9.73 -23.80 17.43
CA THR A 390 11.11 -23.87 17.93
C THR A 390 12.17 -24.13 16.84
N GLU A 391 11.76 -24.62 15.66
CA GLU A 391 12.68 -24.98 14.57
C GLU A 391 12.46 -24.16 13.28
N HIS A 392 11.45 -23.29 13.23
CA HIS A 392 11.05 -22.66 11.98
C HIS A 392 12.04 -21.58 11.50
N ALA A 393 12.84 -21.92 10.49
CA ALA A 393 13.50 -20.94 9.64
C ALA A 393 12.43 -20.26 8.76
N TRP A 394 12.16 -18.97 8.98
CA TRP A 394 11.26 -18.19 8.13
C TRP A 394 11.69 -18.29 6.66
N GLY A 395 10.82 -18.75 5.75
CA GLY A 395 11.19 -18.93 4.34
C GLY A 395 10.37 -19.99 3.61
N GLN A 396 10.96 -20.58 2.57
CA GLN A 396 10.39 -21.70 1.80
C GLN A 396 10.53 -23.06 2.50
N ASP A 397 11.16 -23.09 3.68
CA ASP A 397 11.29 -24.32 4.47
C ASP A 397 9.91 -24.73 4.98
N VAL A 398 9.52 -25.96 4.63
CA VAL A 398 8.26 -26.55 5.02
C VAL A 398 8.44 -27.71 6.00
N SER A 399 9.67 -28.01 6.42
CA SER A 399 9.98 -29.15 7.27
C SER A 399 9.31 -29.10 8.64
N ALA A 400 9.07 -27.89 9.17
CA ALA A 400 8.39 -27.65 10.44
C ALA A 400 6.85 -27.63 10.35
N TYR A 401 6.27 -27.91 9.16
CA TYR A 401 4.83 -27.97 8.98
C TYR A 401 4.33 -29.41 9.01
N ASP A 402 3.30 -29.63 9.81
CA ASP A 402 2.52 -30.86 9.84
C ASP A 402 1.08 -30.59 9.46
N VAL A 403 0.41 -31.61 8.93
CA VAL A 403 -1.02 -31.51 8.61
C VAL A 403 -1.86 -31.55 9.89
N ASP A 404 -2.88 -30.69 9.95
CA ASP A 404 -3.94 -30.71 10.96
C ASP A 404 -5.28 -30.81 10.22
N LEU A 405 -5.60 -31.99 9.69
CA LEU A 405 -6.80 -32.18 8.86
C LEU A 405 -8.06 -32.26 9.70
N ASN A 406 -7.92 -32.39 11.03
CA ASN A 406 -9.04 -32.44 11.96
C ASN A 406 -9.41 -31.04 12.52
N GLY A 407 -8.47 -30.08 12.46
CA GLY A 407 -8.63 -28.69 12.84
C GLY A 407 -8.46 -28.42 14.35
N ASP A 408 -7.92 -29.33 15.14
CA ASP A 408 -7.77 -29.14 16.60
C ASP A 408 -6.57 -28.25 16.98
N GLY A 409 -5.78 -27.83 16.00
CA GLY A 409 -4.58 -27.03 16.18
C GLY A 409 -3.34 -27.87 16.55
N LEU A 410 -3.44 -29.20 16.47
CA LEU A 410 -2.35 -30.13 16.72
C LEU A 410 -2.02 -30.92 15.45
N ALA A 411 -0.78 -31.40 15.34
CA ALA A 411 -0.38 -32.28 14.24
C ALA A 411 -1.18 -33.59 14.28
N ASP A 412 -1.68 -34.04 13.13
CA ASP A 412 -2.34 -35.34 13.01
C ASP A 412 -1.35 -36.49 13.18
N GLU A 413 -1.53 -37.30 14.22
CA GLU A 413 -0.67 -38.46 14.52
C GLU A 413 -1.30 -39.82 14.12
N PRO A 414 -0.53 -40.77 13.54
CA PRO A 414 0.87 -40.63 13.12
C PRO A 414 1.01 -39.77 11.86
N ALA A 415 2.10 -39.00 11.76
CA ALA A 415 2.43 -38.20 10.59
C ALA A 415 2.39 -39.05 9.31
N SER A 416 1.30 -38.92 8.54
CA SER A 416 1.06 -39.74 7.34
C SER A 416 1.34 -39.00 6.03
N PHE A 417 1.53 -37.69 6.12
CA PHE A 417 1.82 -36.80 5.00
C PHE A 417 3.13 -36.07 5.27
N VAL A 418 3.98 -35.99 4.26
CA VAL A 418 5.26 -35.28 4.34
C VAL A 418 5.10 -33.93 3.63
N PRO A 419 5.52 -32.81 4.23
CA PRO A 419 5.47 -31.51 3.58
C PRO A 419 6.39 -31.49 2.35
N VAL A 420 5.90 -30.91 1.26
CA VAL A 420 6.62 -30.85 -0.03
C VAL A 420 7.00 -29.43 -0.38
N ARG A 421 6.05 -28.50 -0.26
CA ARG A 421 6.26 -27.11 -0.66
C ARG A 421 5.22 -26.17 -0.08
N MET A 422 5.63 -24.93 0.11
CA MET A 422 4.73 -23.82 0.38
C MET A 422 4.24 -23.28 -0.96
N GLU A 423 2.94 -23.36 -1.21
CA GLU A 423 2.32 -22.82 -2.42
C GLU A 423 2.34 -21.29 -2.42
N GLY A 424 2.17 -20.70 -1.23
CA GLY A 424 2.17 -19.27 -0.99
C GLY A 424 1.11 -18.88 0.04
N PRO A 425 0.95 -17.57 0.27
CA PRO A 425 -0.11 -17.05 1.12
C PRO A 425 -1.50 -17.34 0.52
N LEU A 426 -2.46 -17.71 1.35
CA LEU A 426 -3.88 -17.76 1.02
C LEU A 426 -4.63 -16.80 1.94
N LEU A 427 -5.54 -15.99 1.39
CA LEU A 427 -6.36 -15.11 2.22
C LEU A 427 -7.20 -15.94 3.18
N SER A 428 -7.14 -15.60 4.46
CA SER A 428 -7.73 -16.37 5.55
C SER A 428 -9.23 -16.54 5.40
N ALA A 429 -9.75 -17.74 5.72
CA ALA A 429 -11.17 -17.98 5.84
C ALA A 429 -11.83 -17.06 6.91
N LYS A 430 -11.03 -16.56 7.87
CA LYS A 430 -11.45 -15.72 9.01
C LYS A 430 -11.34 -14.21 8.75
N LEU A 431 -11.15 -13.78 7.49
CA LEU A 431 -11.16 -12.35 7.16
C LEU A 431 -12.41 -11.64 7.72
N PRO A 432 -12.28 -10.43 8.31
CA PRO A 432 -13.45 -9.70 8.81
C PRO A 432 -14.48 -9.46 7.71
N ALA A 433 -15.76 -9.50 8.07
CA ALA A 433 -16.86 -9.39 7.11
C ALA A 433 -16.84 -8.10 6.29
N ALA A 434 -16.38 -6.99 6.89
CA ALA A 434 -16.21 -5.71 6.20
C ALA A 434 -15.18 -5.80 5.07
N HIS A 435 -13.99 -6.36 5.35
CA HIS A 435 -12.94 -6.56 4.35
C HIS A 435 -13.34 -7.56 3.29
N LYS A 436 -13.96 -8.69 3.66
CA LYS A 436 -14.46 -9.65 2.66
C LYS A 436 -15.46 -9.00 1.72
N LYS A 437 -16.34 -8.13 2.24
CA LYS A 437 -17.31 -7.38 1.43
C LYS A 437 -16.63 -6.34 0.53
N SER A 438 -15.61 -5.63 1.00
CA SER A 438 -14.87 -4.64 0.18
C SER A 438 -14.08 -5.31 -0.93
N MET A 439 -13.47 -6.47 -0.65
CA MET A 439 -12.77 -7.26 -1.66
C MET A 439 -13.72 -7.91 -2.67
N GLY A 440 -14.99 -8.14 -2.30
CA GLY A 440 -16.10 -8.38 -3.22
C GLY A 440 -15.77 -9.34 -4.36
N ALA A 441 -15.74 -8.82 -5.59
CA ALA A 441 -15.49 -9.58 -6.82
C ALA A 441 -14.01 -9.95 -7.06
N PHE A 442 -13.06 -9.30 -6.37
CA PHE A 442 -11.62 -9.56 -6.52
C PHE A 442 -11.19 -10.88 -5.93
N ILE A 443 -11.98 -11.45 -5.02
CA ILE A 443 -11.70 -12.70 -4.35
C ILE A 443 -12.80 -13.73 -4.58
N LYS A 444 -12.44 -15.01 -4.53
CA LYS A 444 -13.37 -16.13 -4.58
C LYS A 444 -12.97 -17.23 -3.60
N PRO A 445 -13.96 -17.95 -3.03
CA PRO A 445 -13.69 -19.01 -2.05
C PRO A 445 -12.97 -20.20 -2.71
N LEU A 446 -12.00 -20.74 -1.98
CA LEU A 446 -11.39 -22.03 -2.23
C LEU A 446 -11.99 -23.03 -1.26
N TYR A 447 -12.72 -24.01 -1.79
CA TYR A 447 -13.43 -25.02 -1.01
C TYR A 447 -12.57 -26.27 -0.82
N ARG A 448 -12.68 -26.83 0.38
CA ARG A 448 -12.05 -28.07 0.80
C ARG A 448 -13.02 -29.23 0.63
N CYS A 449 -12.66 -30.18 -0.22
CA CYS A 449 -13.44 -31.38 -0.46
C CYS A 449 -12.64 -32.63 -0.08
N ALA A 450 -13.32 -33.63 0.48
CA ALA A 450 -12.73 -34.91 0.81
C ALA A 450 -13.68 -36.05 0.47
N ASN A 451 -13.12 -37.24 0.26
CA ASN A 451 -13.88 -38.48 0.09
C ASN A 451 -13.69 -39.45 1.28
N SER A 452 -14.48 -40.52 1.30
CA SER A 452 -14.47 -41.54 2.36
C SER A 452 -13.16 -42.34 2.47
N VAL A 453 -12.26 -42.23 1.49
CA VAL A 453 -10.97 -42.94 1.44
C VAL A 453 -9.81 -42.00 1.80
N GLY A 454 -10.11 -40.79 2.30
CA GLY A 454 -9.08 -39.82 2.74
C GLY A 454 -8.29 -39.21 1.58
N ARG A 455 -8.93 -38.99 0.43
CA ARG A 455 -8.42 -38.15 -0.66
C ARG A 455 -9.00 -36.75 -0.54
N TYR A 456 -8.22 -35.76 -0.97
CA TYR A 456 -8.54 -34.36 -0.85
C TYR A 456 -8.55 -33.67 -2.22
N LEU A 457 -9.39 -32.66 -2.34
CA LEU A 457 -9.56 -31.83 -3.53
C LEU A 457 -9.81 -30.39 -3.06
N LEU A 458 -8.98 -29.45 -3.49
CA LEU A 458 -9.35 -28.04 -3.43
C LEU A 458 -9.99 -27.62 -4.74
N THR A 459 -11.06 -26.84 -4.67
CA THR A 459 -11.79 -26.35 -5.85
C THR A 459 -12.47 -25.02 -5.57
N ASP A 460 -12.82 -24.26 -6.61
CA ASP A 460 -13.67 -23.06 -6.49
C ASP A 460 -15.18 -23.37 -6.56
N SER A 461 -15.56 -24.65 -6.48
CA SER A 461 -16.95 -25.11 -6.45
C SER A 461 -17.36 -25.74 -5.11
N ALA A 462 -18.42 -25.20 -4.51
CA ALA A 462 -19.01 -25.75 -3.27
C ALA A 462 -19.60 -27.17 -3.46
N SER A 463 -19.82 -27.61 -4.70
CA SER A 463 -20.28 -28.97 -5.02
C SER A 463 -19.13 -29.94 -5.32
N CYS A 464 -17.89 -29.59 -4.96
CA CYS A 464 -16.71 -30.42 -5.18
C CYS A 464 -16.52 -30.82 -6.65
N ASP A 465 -16.76 -29.87 -7.56
CA ASP A 465 -16.77 -30.08 -9.02
C ASP A 465 -17.71 -31.20 -9.51
N GLY A 466 -18.68 -31.62 -8.69
CA GLY A 466 -19.55 -32.76 -9.00
C GLY A 466 -18.82 -34.10 -9.04
N VAL A 467 -17.61 -34.17 -8.48
CA VAL A 467 -16.80 -35.40 -8.47
C VAL A 467 -17.46 -36.43 -7.54
N SER A 468 -17.76 -37.61 -8.07
CA SER A 468 -18.42 -38.68 -7.32
C SER A 468 -17.60 -39.07 -6.08
N GLY A 469 -18.28 -39.17 -4.93
CA GLY A 469 -17.68 -39.56 -3.65
C GLY A 469 -16.98 -38.43 -2.90
N TYR A 470 -16.80 -37.25 -3.51
CA TYR A 470 -16.30 -36.07 -2.80
C TYR A 470 -17.45 -35.29 -2.18
N SER A 471 -17.21 -34.79 -0.97
CA SER A 471 -18.13 -33.92 -0.24
C SER A 471 -17.36 -32.81 0.44
N LEU A 472 -18.04 -31.69 0.67
CA LEU A 472 -17.46 -30.52 1.32
C LEU A 472 -17.05 -30.88 2.76
N ARG A 473 -15.82 -30.53 3.13
CA ARG A 473 -15.26 -30.83 4.45
C ARG A 473 -15.05 -29.54 5.24
N ALA A 474 -15.99 -29.24 6.12
CA ALA A 474 -15.87 -28.14 7.07
C ALA A 474 -14.96 -28.52 8.24
N LEU A 475 -14.10 -27.58 8.65
CA LEU A 475 -13.30 -27.64 9.87
C LEU A 475 -13.64 -26.41 10.73
N ASN A 476 -13.84 -26.61 12.03
CA ASN A 476 -14.08 -25.51 12.98
C ASN A 476 -15.15 -24.48 12.56
N GLY A 477 -16.19 -24.91 11.84
CA GLY A 477 -17.26 -24.03 11.37
C GLY A 477 -16.91 -23.13 10.19
N ASP A 478 -15.81 -23.39 9.47
CA ASP A 478 -15.37 -22.65 8.27
C ASP A 478 -16.25 -22.87 7.02
N LEU A 479 -17.34 -23.64 7.14
CA LEU A 479 -18.23 -24.02 6.05
C LEU A 479 -17.52 -24.73 4.89
N GLY A 480 -16.37 -25.33 5.14
CA GLY A 480 -15.53 -26.00 4.13
C GLY A 480 -14.75 -25.03 3.24
N ILE A 481 -14.54 -23.80 3.69
CA ILE A 481 -13.72 -22.81 2.99
C ILE A 481 -12.29 -22.90 3.53
N GLU A 482 -11.35 -23.28 2.68
CA GLU A 482 -9.90 -23.25 2.96
C GLU A 482 -9.41 -21.80 3.13
N GLY A 483 -9.92 -20.91 2.29
CA GLY A 483 -9.57 -19.51 2.24
C GLY A 483 -10.09 -18.86 0.97
N TYR A 484 -9.50 -17.73 0.58
CA TYR A 484 -9.89 -17.01 -0.64
C TYR A 484 -8.71 -16.82 -1.59
N LEU A 485 -8.96 -17.10 -2.87
CA LEU A 485 -8.05 -16.82 -3.98
C LEU A 485 -8.42 -15.49 -4.61
N TYR A 486 -7.46 -14.82 -5.23
CA TYR A 486 -7.79 -13.74 -6.16
C TYR A 486 -8.44 -14.31 -7.42
N SER A 487 -9.52 -13.68 -7.87
CA SER A 487 -10.35 -14.15 -9.00
C SER A 487 -9.63 -14.01 -10.35
N ALA A 488 -8.72 -13.04 -10.48
CA ALA A 488 -7.97 -12.76 -11.70
C ALA A 488 -6.54 -12.31 -11.39
N VAL A 489 -5.63 -12.51 -12.34
CA VAL A 489 -4.41 -11.69 -12.41
C VAL A 489 -4.88 -10.27 -12.70
N ASP A 490 -4.27 -9.28 -12.06
CA ASP A 490 -4.37 -7.94 -12.61
C ASP A 490 -3.74 -7.99 -14.01
N THR A 491 -4.54 -7.87 -15.07
CA THR A 491 -4.04 -7.93 -16.45
C THR A 491 -3.34 -6.63 -16.85
N THR A 492 -3.47 -5.59 -16.03
CA THR A 492 -2.98 -4.23 -16.28
C THR A 492 -1.82 -3.87 -15.37
N SER A 493 -1.89 -4.15 -14.08
CA SER A 493 -0.73 -4.14 -13.20
C SER A 493 0.07 -5.41 -13.43
N THR A 494 1.40 -5.33 -13.40
CA THR A 494 2.29 -6.51 -13.38
C THR A 494 2.21 -7.27 -12.05
N GLY A 495 1.00 -7.35 -11.47
CA GLY A 495 0.70 -7.87 -10.15
C GLY A 495 1.27 -9.26 -9.95
N GLN A 496 1.96 -9.40 -8.83
CA GLN A 496 2.69 -10.56 -8.38
C GLN A 496 1.68 -11.62 -7.92
N ARG A 497 1.15 -12.41 -8.86
CA ARG A 497 0.10 -13.39 -8.58
C ARG A 497 0.39 -14.71 -9.28
N ARG A 498 0.50 -15.79 -8.49
CA ARG A 498 0.86 -17.13 -8.97
C ARG A 498 -0.40 -17.98 -9.15
N PRO A 499 -0.65 -18.57 -10.33
CA PRO A 499 -1.84 -19.38 -10.55
C PRO A 499 -1.78 -20.66 -9.70
N LEU A 500 -2.82 -20.87 -8.89
CA LEU A 500 -3.05 -22.14 -8.22
C LEU A 500 -3.84 -23.04 -9.17
N LYS A 501 -3.37 -24.27 -9.37
CA LYS A 501 -3.88 -25.15 -10.42
C LYS A 501 -4.46 -26.42 -9.84
N LEU A 502 -5.53 -26.89 -10.48
CA LEU A 502 -6.08 -28.21 -10.26
C LEU A 502 -5.43 -29.21 -11.21
N TRP A 503 -4.99 -30.33 -10.66
CA TRP A 503 -4.34 -31.41 -11.37
C TRP A 503 -5.10 -32.72 -11.14
N ARG A 504 -5.13 -33.58 -12.15
CA ARG A 504 -5.73 -34.92 -12.07
C ARG A 504 -4.73 -36.01 -12.43
N HIS A 505 -4.75 -37.10 -11.69
CA HIS A 505 -3.99 -38.30 -12.04
C HIS A 505 -4.78 -39.16 -13.04
N SER A 506 -4.12 -40.11 -13.70
CA SER A 506 -4.79 -41.11 -14.56
C SER A 506 -5.69 -42.08 -13.77
N MET A 507 -5.47 -42.18 -12.45
CA MET A 507 -6.25 -42.99 -11.54
C MET A 507 -7.55 -42.24 -11.19
N PRO A 508 -8.74 -42.85 -11.37
CA PRO A 508 -10.01 -42.18 -11.11
C PRO A 508 -10.10 -41.63 -9.69
N GLY A 509 -10.60 -40.40 -9.55
CA GLY A 509 -10.85 -39.77 -8.25
C GLY A 509 -9.61 -39.28 -7.51
N VAL A 510 -8.45 -39.21 -8.17
CA VAL A 510 -7.19 -38.72 -7.58
C VAL A 510 -6.85 -37.33 -8.15
N PHE A 511 -6.79 -36.35 -7.26
CA PHE A 511 -6.51 -34.96 -7.57
C PHE A 511 -5.34 -34.42 -6.72
N ALA A 512 -4.76 -33.34 -7.19
CA ALA A 512 -3.78 -32.55 -6.46
C ALA A 512 -4.01 -31.08 -6.78
N THR A 513 -3.71 -30.21 -5.83
CA THR A 513 -3.74 -28.76 -6.02
C THR A 513 -2.34 -28.22 -5.80
N SER A 514 -1.80 -27.50 -6.77
CA SER A 514 -0.42 -27.02 -6.69
C SER A 514 -0.18 -25.96 -7.75
N THR A 515 0.72 -25.02 -7.48
CA THR A 515 1.21 -24.03 -8.46
C THR A 515 2.14 -24.67 -9.49
N GLU A 516 2.78 -25.80 -9.14
CA GLU A 516 3.66 -26.59 -10.00
C GLU A 516 3.08 -27.98 -10.32
N ALA A 517 3.47 -28.57 -11.44
CA ALA A 517 2.96 -29.87 -11.89
C ALA A 517 3.46 -31.02 -10.99
N PRO A 518 2.57 -31.73 -10.28
CA PRO A 518 2.95 -32.94 -9.56
C PRO A 518 3.28 -34.07 -10.56
N SER A 519 4.29 -34.88 -10.24
CA SER A 519 4.69 -36.01 -11.10
C SER A 519 3.53 -36.98 -11.32
N GLY A 520 3.27 -37.34 -12.57
CA GLY A 520 2.17 -38.25 -12.95
C GLY A 520 0.78 -37.60 -13.03
N PHE A 521 0.68 -36.29 -12.79
CA PHE A 521 -0.59 -35.57 -12.91
C PHE A 521 -0.65 -34.73 -14.18
N THR A 522 -1.87 -34.53 -14.67
CA THR A 522 -2.19 -33.72 -15.84
C THR A 522 -2.98 -32.48 -15.42
N PHE A 523 -2.69 -31.35 -16.06
CA PHE A 523 -3.37 -30.08 -15.79
C PHE A 523 -4.86 -30.17 -16.11
N VAL A 524 -5.71 -29.61 -15.25
CA VAL A 524 -7.16 -29.52 -15.46
C VAL A 524 -7.55 -28.08 -15.77
N ARG A 525 -7.32 -27.17 -14.82
CA ARG A 525 -7.65 -25.75 -14.92
C ARG A 525 -6.98 -24.95 -13.81
N ASP A 526 -6.94 -23.63 -13.97
CA ASP A 526 -6.61 -22.72 -12.89
C ASP A 526 -7.79 -22.58 -11.92
N LEU A 527 -7.49 -22.60 -10.63
CA LEU A 527 -8.45 -22.37 -9.54
C LEU A 527 -8.54 -20.90 -9.16
N GLY A 528 -7.55 -20.08 -9.52
CA GLY A 528 -7.42 -18.69 -9.10
C GLY A 528 -5.96 -18.37 -8.83
N TYR A 529 -5.71 -17.25 -8.15
CA TYR A 529 -4.35 -16.76 -7.98
C TYR A 529 -4.00 -16.52 -6.52
N LEU A 530 -2.83 -17.04 -6.13
CA LEU A 530 -2.19 -16.75 -4.86
C LEU A 530 -1.44 -15.41 -4.97
N PRO A 531 -1.46 -14.59 -3.92
CA PRO A 531 -0.51 -13.50 -3.79
C PRO A 531 0.95 -14.01 -3.84
N ALA A 532 1.82 -13.25 -4.47
CA ALA A 532 3.26 -13.51 -4.58
C ALA A 532 4.04 -12.20 -4.43
N VAL A 533 5.36 -12.30 -4.28
CA VAL A 533 6.27 -11.14 -4.31
C VAL A 533 7.36 -11.29 -5.36
N GLY A 534 7.72 -10.18 -6.01
CA GLY A 534 8.71 -10.08 -7.11
C GLY A 534 8.03 -10.06 -8.49
N GLN A 535 8.28 -9.12 -9.41
CA GLN A 535 9.35 -8.13 -9.56
C GLN A 535 8.77 -6.75 -9.94
N LEU A 536 9.55 -5.69 -9.70
CA LEU A 536 9.42 -4.45 -10.48
C LEU A 536 9.45 -4.79 -11.99
N PRO A 537 8.70 -4.10 -12.85
CA PRO A 537 8.90 -4.21 -14.29
C PRO A 537 10.33 -3.75 -14.61
N GLY A 538 11.15 -4.60 -15.24
CA GLY A 538 12.35 -4.11 -15.94
C GLY A 538 13.73 -4.63 -15.52
N ARG A 539 13.87 -5.87 -15.02
CA ARG A 539 15.18 -6.57 -15.04
C ARG A 539 15.00 -8.08 -15.14
N ASP A 540 14.62 -8.53 -16.33
CA ASP A 540 15.19 -9.78 -16.84
C ASP A 540 16.69 -9.51 -17.11
N LEU A 541 17.52 -10.48 -16.74
CA LEU A 541 18.98 -10.48 -16.87
C LEU A 541 19.46 -10.23 -18.29
#